data_AF-L0B212-F1
#
_entry.id   AF-L0B212-F1
#
_cell.length_a   1.000
_cell.length_b   1.000
_cell.length_c   1.000
_cell.angle_alpha   90.00
_cell.angle_beta   90.00
_cell.angle_gamma   90.00
#
_symmetry.space_group_name_H-M   'P 1'
#
loop_
_entity.id
_entity.type
_entity.pdbx_description
1 polymer ?
#
loop_
_entity_poly.entity_id
_entity_poly.type
_entity_poly.pdbx_seq_one_letter_code
_entity_poly.pdbx_strand_id
1 'polypeptide(L)'
;MSNLLDVKRSSVSRTLKEYEIYLKEFEGLQSKLDTLKERGNDHETKKTLELCNESESVLNDTKGRLFNYAIDLESYIKEESDVLDSKGLEMAKESLLTLSKRHPQVGYTFGL
;
A
#
# COMPACT_ATOMS: atom_id res chain seq x y z
N MET A 1 -4.85 13.18 -24.84
CA MET A 1 -5.84 12.67 -23.88
C MET A 1 -5.06 12.03 -22.75
N SER A 2 -5.38 12.36 -21.50
CA SER A 2 -4.88 11.57 -20.37
C SER A 2 -5.47 10.16 -20.52
N ASN A 3 -4.61 9.17 -20.77
CA ASN A 3 -5.02 7.78 -20.85
C ASN A 3 -5.49 7.38 -19.44
N LEU A 4 -6.79 7.10 -19.27
CA LEU A 4 -7.37 6.74 -17.97
C LEU A 4 -6.63 5.55 -17.32
N LEU A 5 -6.04 4.67 -18.13
CA LEU A 5 -5.14 3.62 -17.69
C LEU A 5 -3.93 4.16 -16.92
N ASP A 6 -3.27 5.20 -17.46
CA ASP A 6 -2.11 5.82 -16.83
C ASP A 6 -2.48 6.51 -15.52
N VAL A 7 -3.69 7.09 -15.43
CA VAL A 7 -4.20 7.70 -14.19
C VAL A 7 -4.39 6.64 -13.12
N LYS A 8 -5.11 5.56 -13.43
CA LYS A 8 -5.37 4.46 -12.47
C LYS A 8 -4.07 3.76 -12.05
N ARG A 9 -3.17 3.47 -12.99
CA ARG A 9 -1.83 2.92 -12.69
C ARG A 9 -1.01 3.85 -11.79
N SER A 10 -1.05 5.15 -12.05
CA SER A 10 -0.34 6.15 -11.24
C SER A 10 -0.92 6.30 -9.84
N SER A 11 -2.22 6.08 -9.65
CA SER A 11 -2.83 6.04 -8.31
C SER A 11 -2.33 4.84 -7.51
N VAL A 12 -2.31 3.64 -8.10
CA VAL A 12 -1.72 2.45 -7.45
C VAL A 12 -0.25 2.69 -7.09
N SER A 13 0.56 3.19 -8.02
CA SER A 13 1.99 3.41 -7.80
C SER A 13 2.29 4.44 -6.70
N ARG A 14 1.56 5.57 -6.68
CA ARG A 14 1.76 6.60 -5.65
C ARG A 14 1.33 6.11 -4.27
N THR A 15 0.14 5.50 -4.17
CA THR A 15 -0.36 4.99 -2.89
C THR A 15 0.45 3.80 -2.38
N LEU A 16 1.06 2.99 -3.26
CA LEU A 16 2.02 1.97 -2.85
C LEU A 16 3.26 2.60 -2.18
N LYS A 17 3.81 3.69 -2.74
CA LYS A 17 4.94 4.39 -2.12
C LYS A 17 4.57 5.00 -0.78
N GLU A 18 3.37 5.58 -0.66
CA GLU A 18 2.85 6.09 0.62
C GLU A 18 2.75 4.96 1.64
N TYR A 19 2.17 3.81 1.24
CA TYR A 19 2.07 2.62 2.08
C TYR A 19 3.44 2.13 2.56
N GLU A 20 4.43 2.02 1.67
CA GLU A 20 5.80 1.59 2.03
C GLU A 20 6.46 2.57 3.02
N ILE A 21 6.22 3.88 2.90
CA ILE A 21 6.74 4.89 3.83
C ILE A 21 6.10 4.71 5.22
N TYR A 22 4.79 4.61 5.30
CA TYR A 22 4.08 4.45 6.57
C TYR A 22 4.37 3.10 7.23
N LEU A 23 4.55 2.04 6.44
CA LEU A 23 4.95 0.73 6.96
C LEU A 23 6.30 0.82 7.66
N LYS A 24 7.28 1.45 7.00
CA LYS A 24 8.63 1.63 7.57
C LYS A 24 8.61 2.47 8.85
N GLU A 25 7.79 3.52 8.89
CA GLU A 25 7.60 4.34 10.09
C GLU A 25 7.03 3.52 11.25
N PHE A 26 5.96 2.77 10.99
CA PHE A 26 5.32 1.91 11.99
C PHE A 26 6.25 0.82 12.52
N GLU A 27 6.99 0.14 11.65
CA GLU A 27 7.99 -0.87 12.04
C GLU A 27 9.12 -0.26 12.89
N GLY A 28 9.56 0.96 12.54
CA GLY A 28 10.56 1.69 13.33
C GLY A 28 10.06 2.03 14.74
N LEU A 29 8.80 2.48 14.85
CA LEU A 29 8.17 2.77 16.14
C LEU A 29 7.97 1.51 16.99
N GLN A 30 7.55 0.40 16.39
CA GLN A 30 7.45 -0.89 17.08
C GLN A 30 8.81 -1.36 17.62
N SER A 31 9.86 -1.31 16.81
CA SER A 31 11.21 -1.70 17.24
C SER A 31 11.72 -0.82 18.39
N LYS A 32 11.44 0.49 18.34
CA LYS A 32 11.75 1.41 19.43
C LYS A 32 10.95 1.08 20.69
N LEU A 33 9.66 0.80 20.56
CA LEU A 33 8.78 0.44 21.68
C LEU A 33 9.29 -0.82 22.39
N ASP A 34 9.72 -1.83 21.66
CA ASP A 34 10.27 -3.06 22.24
C ASP A 34 11.57 -2.80 23.01
N THR A 35 12.46 -1.98 22.44
CA THR A 35 13.68 -1.54 23.14
C THR A 35 13.37 -0.76 24.43
N LEU A 36 12.33 0.07 24.44
CA LEU A 36 11.94 0.87 25.61
C LEU A 36 11.32 0.00 26.71
N LYS A 37 10.53 -1.01 26.35
CA LYS A 37 9.99 -1.99 27.29
C LYS A 37 11.10 -2.75 28.01
N GLU A 38 12.13 -3.17 27.29
CA GLU A 38 13.29 -3.87 27.87
C GLU A 38 14.08 -3.00 28.86
N ARG A 39 14.14 -1.68 28.62
CA ARG A 39 14.85 -0.72 29.48
C ARG A 39 14.04 -0.25 30.69
N GLY A 40 12.75 -0.59 30.77
CA GLY A 40 11.87 -0.19 31.87
C GLY A 40 11.57 1.31 31.93
N ASN A 41 11.60 2.02 30.80
CA ASN A 41 11.23 3.44 30.75
C ASN A 41 9.72 3.60 30.47
N ASP A 42 8.90 3.56 31.52
CA ASP A 42 7.44 3.58 31.42
C ASP A 42 6.88 4.82 30.72
N HIS A 43 7.48 6.00 30.94
CA HIS A 43 7.00 7.24 30.35
C HIS A 43 7.22 7.26 28.84
N GLU A 44 8.44 6.95 28.38
CA GLU A 44 8.75 6.88 26.95
C GLU A 44 8.02 5.73 26.25
N THR A 45 7.80 4.62 26.96
CA THR A 45 7.03 3.46 26.45
C THR A 45 5.59 3.87 26.15
N LYS A 46 4.91 4.54 27.08
CA LYS A 46 3.53 5.02 26.87
C LYS A 46 3.43 5.97 25.68
N LYS A 47 4.32 6.96 25.61
CA LYS A 47 4.34 7.92 24.50
C LYS A 47 4.62 7.23 23.15
N THR A 48 5.55 6.29 23.11
CA THR A 48 5.88 5.56 21.87
C THR A 48 4.72 4.64 21.45
N LEU A 49 4.00 4.05 22.41
CA LEU A 49 2.79 3.27 22.11
C LEU A 49 1.69 4.12 21.48
N GLU A 50 1.46 5.35 21.97
CA GLU A 50 0.51 6.29 21.36
C GLU A 50 0.88 6.58 19.90
N LEU A 51 2.16 6.85 19.63
CA LEU A 51 2.66 7.06 18.27
C LEU A 51 2.53 5.81 17.38
N CYS A 52 2.77 4.61 17.93
CA CYS A 52 2.52 3.36 17.20
C CYS A 52 1.06 3.26 16.76
N ASN A 53 0.11 3.56 17.66
CA ASN A 53 -1.33 3.48 17.35
C ASN A 53 -1.74 4.51 16.29
N GLU A 54 -1.21 5.73 16.35
CA GLU A 54 -1.45 6.76 15.33
C GLU A 54 -0.88 6.33 13.97
N SER A 55 0.35 5.84 13.94
CA SER A 55 1.02 5.34 12.73
C SER A 55 0.29 4.13 12.13
N GLU A 56 -0.17 3.20 12.97
CA GLU A 56 -0.97 2.04 12.54
C GLU A 56 -2.28 2.45 11.90
N SER A 57 -2.96 3.46 12.45
CA SER A 57 -4.21 4.00 11.89
C SER A 57 -4.00 4.55 10.47
N VAL A 58 -2.94 5.33 10.25
CA VAL A 58 -2.59 5.87 8.93
C VAL A 58 -2.19 4.77 7.95
N LEU A 59 -1.44 3.77 8.42
CA LEU A 59 -1.05 2.61 7.62
C LEU A 59 -2.27 1.82 7.15
N ASN A 60 -3.25 1.61 8.03
CA ASN A 60 -4.48 0.89 7.73
C ASN A 60 -5.39 1.65 6.74
N ASP A 61 -5.52 2.98 6.88
CA ASP A 61 -6.22 3.81 5.88
C ASP A 61 -5.55 3.68 4.51
N THR A 62 -4.24 3.89 4.46
CA THR A 62 -3.48 3.86 3.21
C THR A 62 -3.54 2.49 2.54
N LYS A 63 -3.50 1.41 3.33
CA LYS A 63 -3.73 0.04 2.86
C LYS A 63 -5.11 -0.10 2.22
N GLY A 64 -6.18 0.41 2.86
CA GLY A 64 -7.52 0.38 2.31
C GLY A 64 -7.64 1.12 0.97
N ARG A 65 -7.03 2.30 0.86
CA ARG A 65 -6.97 3.05 -0.41
C ARG A 65 -6.21 2.28 -1.50
N LEU A 66 -5.07 1.70 -1.15
CA LEU A 66 -4.25 0.92 -2.08
C LEU A 66 -5.01 -0.29 -2.62
N PHE A 67 -5.72 -1.01 -1.74
CA PHE A 67 -6.61 -2.10 -2.13
C PHE A 67 -7.67 -1.63 -3.14
N ASN A 68 -8.38 -0.53 -2.83
CA ASN A 68 -9.42 0.00 -3.70
C ASN A 68 -8.89 0.44 -5.07
N TYR A 69 -7.73 1.09 -5.13
CA TYR A 69 -7.12 1.47 -6.41
C TYR A 69 -6.64 0.26 -7.22
N ALA A 70 -6.18 -0.81 -6.57
CA ALA A 70 -5.80 -2.04 -7.24
C ALA A 70 -7.03 -2.72 -7.89
N ILE A 71 -8.15 -2.81 -7.14
CA ILE A 71 -9.42 -3.30 -7.66
C ILE A 71 -9.93 -2.44 -8.83
N ASP A 72 -9.91 -1.11 -8.68
CA ASP A 72 -10.34 -0.19 -9.72
C ASP A 72 -9.51 -0.30 -11.02
N LEU A 73 -8.19 -0.46 -10.89
CA LEU A 73 -7.32 -0.71 -12.04
C LEU A 73 -7.60 -2.07 -12.69
N GLU A 74 -7.77 -3.12 -11.88
CA GLU A 74 -8.07 -4.47 -12.38
C GLU A 74 -9.41 -4.53 -13.12
N SER A 75 -10.46 -3.93 -12.56
CA SER A 75 -11.77 -3.83 -13.23
C SER A 75 -11.65 -3.07 -14.54
N TYR A 76 -10.93 -1.95 -14.56
CA TYR A 76 -10.74 -1.17 -15.78
C TYR A 76 -10.03 -1.96 -16.89
N ILE A 77 -8.97 -2.70 -16.59
CA ILE A 77 -8.29 -3.52 -17.62
C ILE A 77 -9.10 -4.74 -18.05
N LYS A 78 -10.04 -5.21 -17.23
CA LYS A 78 -11.00 -6.28 -17.59
C LYS A 78 -12.09 -5.75 -18.53
N GLU A 79 -12.61 -4.56 -18.27
CA GLU A 79 -13.69 -3.94 -19.04
C GLU A 79 -13.21 -3.39 -20.38
N GLU A 80 -12.02 -2.80 -20.42
CA GLU A 80 -11.51 -2.08 -21.59
C GLU A 80 -10.43 -2.87 -22.36
N SER A 81 -10.26 -4.17 -22.10
CA SER A 81 -9.13 -4.96 -22.62
C SER A 81 -8.95 -4.88 -24.13
N ASP A 82 -10.05 -4.74 -24.88
CA ASP A 82 -10.07 -4.76 -26.34
C ASP A 82 -9.59 -3.44 -26.97
N VAL A 83 -9.58 -2.36 -26.20
CA VAL A 83 -9.22 -1.01 -26.68
C VAL A 83 -7.89 -0.51 -26.08
N LEU A 84 -7.36 -1.18 -25.07
CA LEU A 84 -6.07 -0.84 -24.47
C LEU A 84 -4.90 -1.30 -25.35
N ASP A 85 -3.87 -0.46 -25.45
CA ASP A 85 -2.63 -0.87 -26.11
C ASP A 85 -1.91 -1.96 -25.30
N SER A 86 -1.25 -2.88 -26.00
CA SER A 86 -0.63 -4.06 -25.39
C SER A 86 0.42 -3.70 -24.32
N LYS A 87 1.15 -2.61 -24.52
CA LYS A 87 2.20 -2.17 -23.60
C LYS A 87 1.60 -1.61 -22.31
N GLY A 88 0.60 -0.73 -22.42
CA GLY A 88 -0.12 -0.18 -21.29
C GLY A 88 -0.76 -1.29 -20.45
N LEU A 89 -1.40 -2.25 -21.10
CA LEU A 89 -2.02 -3.40 -20.46
C LEU A 89 -0.99 -4.23 -19.67
N GLU A 90 0.14 -4.56 -20.29
CA GLU A 90 1.19 -5.34 -19.63
C GLU A 90 1.76 -4.62 -18.40
N MET A 91 2.03 -3.32 -18.51
CA MET A 91 2.52 -2.51 -17.38
C MET A 91 1.51 -2.45 -16.22
N ALA A 92 0.20 -2.40 -16.52
CA ALA A 92 -0.84 -2.42 -15.51
C ALA A 92 -0.90 -3.78 -14.79
N LYS A 93 -0.86 -4.90 -15.55
CA LYS A 93 -0.82 -6.25 -14.98
C LYS A 93 0.42 -6.48 -14.13
N GLU A 94 1.59 -6.04 -14.59
CA GLU A 94 2.84 -6.13 -13.84
C GLU A 94 2.77 -5.36 -12.51
N SER A 95 2.15 -4.17 -12.52
CA SER A 95 1.96 -3.35 -11.30
C SER A 95 1.09 -4.07 -10.27
N LEU A 96 -0.02 -4.69 -10.70
CA LEU A 96 -0.94 -5.45 -9.84
C LEU A 96 -0.30 -6.75 -9.32
N LEU A 97 0.43 -7.47 -10.18
CA LEU A 97 1.16 -8.67 -9.80
C LEU A 97 2.26 -8.37 -8.78
N THR A 98 3.00 -7.28 -8.99
CA THR A 98 4.05 -6.82 -8.08
C THR A 98 3.46 -6.48 -6.72
N LEU A 99 2.35 -5.75 -6.68
CA LEU A 99 1.63 -5.44 -5.44
C LEU A 99 1.24 -6.73 -4.69
N SER A 100 0.58 -7.67 -5.38
CA SER A 100 0.11 -8.92 -4.78
C SER A 100 1.26 -9.78 -4.23
N LYS A 101 2.40 -9.84 -4.94
CA LYS A 101 3.56 -10.64 -4.51
C LYS A 101 4.37 -9.98 -3.40
N ARG A 102 4.63 -8.68 -3.47
CA ARG A 102 5.52 -7.98 -2.54
C ARG A 102 4.81 -7.53 -1.27
N HIS A 103 3.50 -7.29 -1.35
CA HIS A 103 2.71 -6.75 -0.24
C HIS A 103 1.42 -7.56 0.00
N PRO A 104 1.51 -8.87 0.26
CA PRO A 104 0.33 -9.72 0.53
C PRO A 104 -0.52 -9.19 1.69
N GLN A 105 0.09 -8.49 2.64
CA GLN A 105 -0.58 -7.86 3.76
C GLN A 105 -1.58 -6.76 3.35
N VAL A 106 -1.54 -6.26 2.11
CA VAL A 106 -2.57 -5.34 1.58
C VAL A 106 -3.91 -6.05 1.40
N GLY A 107 -3.90 -7.39 1.30
CA GLY A 107 -5.10 -8.20 1.10
C GLY A 107 -5.60 -8.24 -0.35
N TYR A 108 -4.86 -7.64 -1.28
CA TYR A 108 -5.14 -7.69 -2.70
C TYR A 108 -4.46 -8.92 -3.36
N THR A 109 -5.25 -9.71 -4.08
CA THR A 109 -4.74 -10.82 -4.91
C THR A 109 -5.11 -10.55 -6.35
N PHE A 110 -4.12 -10.53 -7.23
CA PHE A 110 -4.36 -10.33 -8.65
C PHE A 110 -4.99 -11.60 -9.27
N GLY A 111 -6.18 -11.47 -9.86
CA GLY A 111 -6.95 -12.59 -10.41
C GLY A 111 -7.42 -12.32 -11.85
N LEU A 112 -6.49 -12.42 -12.80
CA LEU A 112 -6.75 -12.38 -14.24
C LEU A 112 -6.43 -13.71 -14.91
#